data_AF-L1LA71-F1
#
_entry.id   AF-L1LA71-F1
#
_cell.length_a   1.000
_cell.length_b   1.000
_cell.length_c   1.000
_cell.angle_alpha   90.00
_cell.angle_beta   90.00
_cell.angle_gamma   90.00
#
_symmetry.space_group_name_H-M   'P 1'
#
loop_
_entity.id
_entity.type
_entity.pdbx_description
1 polymer ?
#
loop_
_entity_poly.entity_id
_entity_poly.type
_entity_poly.pdbx_seq_one_letter_code
_entity_poly.pdbx_strand_id
1 'polypeptide(L)'
;MTLDVSKPPDLSKFSVINYGTPELPQIMYSPLGTLTISRVVNGPQMIWKQEKRSEKCSYFVLFKVYDDPKLAFALIEYGKTNFSLHYECLNEVWKQITFSRYDRLLEKMILRRVLDLTNVEHRLIISHRYHPFGIEAYIYVPGDCCDIFKVVDGESPIWEAKSFDENCEYTVSHGPKNQPKLVEIFVRDNVNYERFYYVKGADGWTQVRKNLFFEKLDELDGNVGTRL
;
A
#
# COMPACT_ATOMS: atom_id res chain seq x y z
N MET A 1 10.31 26.39 17.86
CA MET A 1 8.99 26.64 17.21
C MET A 1 8.22 25.34 17.01
N THR A 2 6.93 25.41 16.69
CA THR A 2 6.08 24.22 16.43
C THR A 2 5.87 24.02 14.94
N LEU A 3 6.08 22.79 14.47
CA LEU A 3 5.60 22.30 13.17
C LEU A 3 4.27 21.59 13.37
N ASP A 4 3.21 21.98 12.66
CA ASP A 4 1.92 21.29 12.63
C ASP A 4 1.72 20.68 11.24
N VAL A 5 1.81 19.34 11.13
CA VAL A 5 1.73 18.63 9.85
C VAL A 5 0.29 18.40 9.37
N SER A 6 -0.71 18.79 10.15
CA SER A 6 -2.13 18.72 9.77
C SER A 6 -2.61 19.90 8.92
N LYS A 7 -1.77 20.92 8.74
CA LYS A 7 -2.11 22.19 8.10
C LYS A 7 -1.03 22.59 7.09
N PRO A 8 -1.35 23.48 6.13
CA PRO A 8 -0.33 24.08 5.28
C PRO A 8 0.81 24.69 6.11
N PRO A 9 2.09 24.39 5.79
CA PRO A 9 3.23 24.90 6.54
C PRO A 9 3.41 26.41 6.34
N ASP A 10 3.88 27.10 7.38
CA ASP A 10 4.27 28.50 7.30
C ASP A 10 5.60 28.62 6.53
N LEU A 11 5.52 28.98 5.25
CA LEU A 11 6.68 29.07 4.35
C LEU A 11 7.67 30.19 4.72
N SER A 12 7.32 31.10 5.66
CA SER A 12 8.29 32.03 6.22
C SER A 12 9.20 31.38 7.28
N LYS A 13 8.81 30.22 7.79
CA LYS A 13 9.50 29.47 8.85
C LYS A 13 10.09 28.15 8.38
N PHE A 14 9.51 27.54 7.36
CA PHE A 14 9.86 26.20 6.91
C PHE A 14 10.16 26.15 5.41
N SER A 15 11.21 25.44 5.05
CA SER A 15 11.40 24.87 3.71
C SER A 15 10.66 23.54 3.63
N VAL A 16 9.96 23.32 2.51
CA VAL A 16 9.12 22.14 2.30
C VAL A 16 9.50 21.53 0.96
N ILE A 17 9.91 20.26 0.97
CA ILE A 17 10.26 19.54 -0.25
C ILE A 17 9.35 18.32 -0.37
N ASN A 18 8.69 18.19 -1.52
CA ASN A 18 7.85 17.04 -1.84
C ASN A 18 8.63 16.08 -2.74
N TYR A 19 8.65 14.82 -2.35
CA TYR A 19 9.22 13.68 -3.07
C TYR A 19 8.15 12.59 -3.22
N GLY A 20 8.50 11.52 -3.95
CA GLY A 20 7.63 10.34 -4.10
C GLY A 20 6.71 10.40 -5.31
N THR A 21 5.66 9.59 -5.29
CA THR A 21 4.61 9.54 -6.32
C THR A 21 3.31 10.13 -5.76
N PRO A 22 2.29 10.43 -6.61
CA PRO A 22 0.98 10.86 -6.12
C PRO A 22 0.34 9.90 -5.11
N GLU A 23 0.58 8.59 -5.23
CA GLU A 23 0.03 7.54 -4.36
C GLU A 23 0.83 7.39 -3.06
N LEU A 24 2.13 7.69 -3.10
CA LEU A 24 3.04 7.64 -1.96
C LEU A 24 3.80 8.98 -1.78
N PRO A 25 3.13 10.08 -1.40
CA PRO A 25 3.80 11.34 -1.17
C PRO A 25 4.74 11.28 0.04
N GLN A 26 5.94 11.83 -0.14
CA GLN A 26 6.92 12.04 0.93
C GLN A 26 7.18 13.54 1.07
N ILE A 27 6.96 14.11 2.26
CA ILE A 27 7.08 15.54 2.51
C ILE A 27 8.15 15.79 3.57
N MET A 28 9.20 16.52 3.22
CA MET A 28 10.27 16.94 4.14
C MET A 28 10.04 18.38 4.58
N TYR A 29 10.03 18.60 5.89
CA TYR A 29 9.93 19.92 6.53
C TYR A 29 11.25 20.24 7.23
N SER A 30 11.88 21.36 6.86
CA SER A 30 13.12 21.83 7.46
C SER A 30 12.95 23.28 7.93
N PRO A 31 13.45 23.67 9.12
CA PRO A 31 13.36 25.06 9.58
C PRO A 31 14.27 25.96 8.73
N LEU A 32 13.84 27.20 8.47
CA LEU A 32 14.63 28.18 7.73
C LEU A 32 15.64 28.90 8.64
N GLY A 33 16.85 29.10 8.11
CA GLY A 33 17.90 29.90 8.75
C GLY A 33 18.31 29.37 10.12
N THR A 34 18.18 30.21 11.16
CA THR A 34 18.54 29.89 12.55
C THR A 34 17.37 29.36 13.39
N LEU A 35 16.18 29.22 12.78
CA LEU A 35 15.01 28.69 13.47
C LEU A 35 15.20 27.23 13.85
N THR A 36 14.56 26.80 14.94
CA THR A 36 14.67 25.42 15.44
C THR A 36 13.30 24.83 15.73
N ILE A 37 13.07 23.61 15.26
CA ILE A 37 11.85 22.87 15.58
C ILE A 37 12.02 22.28 16.98
N SER A 38 11.18 22.73 17.90
CA SER A 38 11.16 22.28 19.30
C SER A 38 9.90 21.44 19.61
N ARG A 39 8.97 21.36 18.66
CA ARG A 39 7.73 20.59 18.77
C ARG A 39 7.20 20.23 17.38
N VAL A 40 6.70 19.01 17.22
CA VAL A 40 5.99 18.53 16.04
C VAL A 40 4.64 17.96 16.48
N VAL A 41 3.57 18.41 15.84
CA VAL A 41 2.19 17.98 16.11
C VAL A 41 1.48 17.60 14.82
N ASN A 42 0.48 16.73 14.93
CA ASN A 42 -0.54 16.50 13.90
C ASN A 42 -1.88 16.98 14.46
N GLY A 43 -2.21 18.25 14.22
CA GLY A 43 -3.40 18.89 14.78
C GLY A 43 -3.32 18.90 16.31
N PRO A 44 -4.27 18.28 17.03
CA PRO A 44 -4.23 18.22 18.49
C PRO A 44 -3.19 17.23 19.03
N GLN A 45 -2.69 16.29 18.21
CA GLN A 45 -1.83 15.23 18.68
C GLN A 45 -0.35 15.64 18.70
N MET A 46 0.33 15.42 19.83
CA MET A 46 1.78 15.53 19.92
C MET A 46 2.47 14.33 19.26
N ILE A 47 3.37 14.58 18.31
CA ILE A 47 4.24 13.54 17.73
C ILE A 47 5.59 13.55 18.45
N TRP A 48 6.20 14.73 18.54
CA TRP A 48 7.51 14.91 19.15
C TRP A 48 7.59 16.26 19.86
N LYS A 49 8.31 16.30 20.98
CA LYS A 49 8.68 17.53 21.68
C LYS A 49 10.13 17.45 22.12
N GLN A 50 10.79 18.60 22.11
CA GLN A 50 12.09 18.78 22.72
C GLN A 50 12.01 18.46 24.22
N GLU A 51 12.89 17.59 24.71
CA GLU A 51 13.00 17.30 26.14
C GLU A 51 14.20 18.03 26.77
N LYS A 52 15.32 18.08 26.04
CA LYS A 52 16.52 18.80 26.50
C LYS A 52 16.75 20.07 25.69
N ARG A 53 17.28 21.10 26.35
CA ARG A 53 17.53 22.42 25.73
C ARG A 53 18.46 22.37 24.50
N SER A 54 19.35 21.39 24.42
CA SER A 54 20.27 21.19 23.29
C SER A 54 19.73 20.25 22.21
N GLU A 55 18.54 19.66 22.38
CA GLU A 55 17.86 18.88 21.35
C GLU A 55 17.08 19.79 20.43
N LYS A 56 17.17 19.57 19.12
CA LYS A 56 16.32 20.23 18.13
C LYS A 56 16.04 19.26 16.99
N CYS A 57 14.84 19.35 16.41
CA CYS A 57 14.53 18.62 15.20
C CYS A 57 15.06 19.42 14.00
N SER A 58 16.02 18.83 13.29
CA SER A 58 16.68 19.45 12.13
C SER A 58 15.81 19.37 10.88
N TYR A 59 15.13 18.25 10.70
CA TYR A 59 14.05 18.12 9.73
C TYR A 59 13.13 16.97 10.12
N PHE A 60 11.91 17.04 9.62
CA PHE A 60 10.85 16.04 9.82
C PHE A 60 10.36 15.57 8.46
N VAL A 61 10.27 14.27 8.25
CA VAL A 61 9.76 13.68 7.01
C VAL A 61 8.47 12.93 7.29
N LEU A 62 7.45 13.19 6.48
CA LEU A 62 6.15 12.57 6.56
C LEU A 62 5.86 11.76 5.29
N PHE A 63 5.45 10.51 5.45
CA PHE A 63 4.99 9.65 4.37
C PHE A 63 3.47 9.50 4.45
N LYS A 64 2.82 9.69 3.31
CA LYS A 64 1.38 9.57 3.15
C LYS A 64 1.04 8.46 2.17
N VAL A 65 -0.14 7.86 2.33
CA VAL A 65 -0.75 6.95 1.35
C VAL A 65 -2.13 7.52 1.05
N TYR A 66 -2.39 7.90 -0.20
CA TYR A 66 -3.63 8.60 -0.59
C TYR A 66 -3.96 9.78 0.35
N ASP A 67 -2.97 10.63 0.59
CA ASP A 67 -3.02 11.76 1.53
C ASP A 67 -3.16 11.46 3.03
N ASP A 68 -3.36 10.20 3.42
CA ASP A 68 -3.42 9.77 4.82
C ASP A 68 -2.01 9.56 5.41
N PRO A 69 -1.61 10.26 6.49
CA PRO A 69 -0.31 10.06 7.11
C PRO A 69 -0.13 8.66 7.70
N LYS A 70 0.95 7.96 7.32
CA LYS A 70 1.23 6.58 7.79
C LYS A 70 2.54 6.45 8.56
N LEU A 71 3.61 7.06 8.08
CA LEU A 71 4.94 6.97 8.71
C LEU A 71 5.58 8.35 8.78
N ALA A 72 6.47 8.53 9.75
CA ALA A 72 7.32 9.70 9.80
C ALA A 72 8.67 9.39 10.43
N PHE A 73 9.67 10.21 10.13
CA PHE A 73 10.89 10.24 10.92
C PHE A 73 11.37 11.68 11.15
N ALA A 74 12.01 11.88 12.29
CA ALA A 74 12.61 13.16 12.69
C ALA A 74 14.11 12.97 12.84
N LEU A 75 14.93 13.79 12.17
CA LEU A 75 16.34 13.89 12.50
C LEU A 75 16.49 14.85 13.67
N ILE A 76 17.02 14.36 14.79
CA ILE A 76 17.26 15.14 16.00
C ILE A 76 18.76 15.42 16.12
N GLU A 77 19.11 16.69 16.23
CA GLU A 77 20.44 17.15 16.62
C GLU A 77 20.51 17.32 18.14
N TYR A 78 21.54 16.76 18.75
CA TYR A 78 21.85 16.91 20.17
C TYR A 78 23.33 17.26 20.36
N GLY A 79 23.61 18.55 20.55
CA GLY A 79 25.00 19.02 20.65
C GLY A 79 25.80 18.76 19.37
N LYS A 80 26.73 17.79 19.41
CA LYS A 80 27.55 17.37 18.25
C LYS A 80 27.12 16.05 17.63
N THR A 81 26.10 15.40 18.17
CA THR A 81 25.58 14.13 17.65
C THR A 81 24.22 14.34 17.01
N ASN A 82 23.82 13.39 16.17
CA ASN A 82 22.48 13.30 15.63
C ASN A 82 21.95 11.87 15.79
N PHE A 83 20.62 11.75 15.83
CA PHE A 83 19.92 10.47 15.83
C PHE A 83 18.55 10.66 15.19
N SER A 84 17.97 9.58 14.67
CA SER A 84 16.62 9.62 14.12
C SER A 84 15.61 9.02 15.09
N LEU A 85 14.45 9.64 15.17
CA LEU A 85 13.26 9.09 15.80
C LEU A 85 12.25 8.73 14.71
N HIS A 86 11.59 7.58 14.86
CA HIS A 86 10.69 7.04 13.84
C HIS A 86 9.30 6.87 14.43
N TYR A 87 8.29 7.10 13.61
CA TYR A 87 6.90 7.13 14.04
C TYR A 87 6.01 6.41 13.05
N GLU A 88 4.97 5.78 13.58
CA GLU A 88 3.88 5.15 12.84
C GLU A 88 2.57 5.78 13.28
N CYS A 89 1.71 6.09 12.31
CA CYS A 89 0.35 6.53 12.53
C CYS A 89 -0.59 5.35 12.29
N LEU A 90 -1.18 4.83 13.37
CA LEU A 90 -2.16 3.75 13.30
C LEU A 90 -3.47 4.25 13.91
N ASN A 91 -4.57 4.16 13.14
CA ASN A 91 -5.89 4.66 13.55
C ASN A 91 -5.82 6.12 14.05
N GLU A 92 -5.18 6.98 13.26
CA GLU A 92 -4.97 8.41 13.57
C GLU A 92 -4.13 8.68 14.84
N VAL A 93 -3.48 7.66 15.41
CA VAL A 93 -2.64 7.79 16.59
C VAL A 93 -1.18 7.56 16.22
N TRP A 94 -0.38 8.62 16.37
CA TRP A 94 1.08 8.56 16.27
C TRP A 94 1.72 7.85 17.47
N LYS A 95 2.60 6.89 17.17
CA LYS A 95 3.45 6.19 18.15
C LYS A 95 4.89 6.17 17.67
N GLN A 96 5.82 6.37 18.59
CA GLN A 96 7.24 6.16 18.30
C GLN A 96 7.51 4.66 18.17
N ILE A 97 8.30 4.29 17.15
CA ILE A 97 8.67 2.92 16.83
C ILE A 97 10.18 2.78 16.65
N THR A 98 10.67 1.53 16.60
CA THR A 98 12.09 1.24 16.33
C THR A 98 12.44 1.50 14.86
N PHE A 99 13.72 1.74 14.57
CA PHE A 99 14.22 1.85 13.19
C PHE A 99 13.88 0.61 12.36
N SER A 100 14.10 -0.60 12.90
CA SER A 100 13.80 -1.85 12.17
C SER A 100 12.31 -2.00 11.82
N ARG A 101 11.40 -1.53 12.69
CA ARG A 101 9.96 -1.52 12.37
C ARG A 101 9.65 -0.49 11.29
N TYR A 102 10.24 0.70 11.39
CA TYR A 102 10.06 1.78 10.42
C TYR A 102 10.55 1.38 9.03
N ASP A 103 11.76 0.84 8.93
CA ASP A 103 12.38 0.41 7.68
C ASP A 103 11.53 -0.64 6.96
N ARG A 104 11.05 -1.65 7.69
CA ARG A 104 10.14 -2.67 7.18
C ARG A 104 8.80 -2.10 6.68
N LEU A 105 8.23 -1.13 7.40
CA LEU A 105 6.96 -0.51 6.98
C LEU A 105 7.16 0.39 5.76
N LEU A 106 8.28 1.12 5.68
CA LEU A 106 8.62 1.97 4.55
C LEU A 106 8.88 1.14 3.29
N GLU A 107 9.63 0.04 3.40
CA GLU A 107 9.85 -0.91 2.32
C GLU A 107 8.51 -1.42 1.78
N LYS A 108 7.62 -1.94 2.66
CA LYS A 108 6.27 -2.36 2.27
C LYS A 108 5.48 -1.27 1.55
N MET A 109 5.54 -0.03 2.03
CA MET A 109 4.85 1.10 1.39
C MET A 109 5.39 1.40 -0.02
N ILE A 110 6.70 1.31 -0.22
CA ILE A 110 7.33 1.57 -1.53
C ILE A 110 7.00 0.46 -2.55
N LEU A 111 6.87 -0.79 -2.09
CA LEU A 111 6.63 -1.94 -2.96
C LEU A 111 5.14 -2.13 -3.31
N ARG A 112 4.22 -1.51 -2.56
CA ARG A 112 2.77 -1.70 -2.72
C ARG A 112 2.25 -1.27 -4.09
N ARG A 113 1.52 -2.15 -4.80
CA ARG A 113 0.92 -1.87 -6.12
C ARG A 113 -0.53 -2.37 -6.20
N VAL A 114 -1.30 -1.76 -7.09
CA VAL A 114 -2.62 -2.23 -7.50
C VAL A 114 -2.45 -3.07 -8.76
N LEU A 115 -2.97 -4.30 -8.77
CA LEU A 115 -3.08 -5.11 -9.97
C LEU A 115 -4.41 -4.79 -10.67
N ASP A 116 -4.34 -4.10 -11.81
CA ASP A 116 -5.48 -3.95 -12.71
C ASP A 116 -5.42 -5.02 -13.81
N LEU A 117 -6.42 -5.91 -13.82
CA LEU A 117 -6.51 -7.00 -14.79
C LEU A 117 -6.69 -6.50 -16.23
N THR A 118 -7.19 -5.27 -16.43
CA THR A 118 -7.37 -4.65 -17.75
C THR A 118 -6.10 -3.95 -18.26
N ASN A 119 -5.17 -3.60 -17.35
CA ASN A 119 -3.94 -2.88 -17.67
C ASN A 119 -2.79 -3.32 -16.75
N VAL A 120 -2.26 -4.52 -17.02
CA VAL A 120 -1.21 -5.12 -16.20
C VAL A 120 0.14 -4.46 -16.46
N GLU A 121 0.79 -3.99 -15.40
CA GLU A 121 2.16 -3.45 -15.47
C GLU A 121 3.19 -4.58 -15.61
N HIS A 122 3.43 -5.00 -16.85
CA HIS A 122 4.30 -6.15 -17.19
C HIS A 122 5.78 -6.02 -16.74
N ARG A 123 6.22 -4.85 -16.27
CA ARG A 123 7.55 -4.66 -15.66
C ARG A 123 7.61 -5.18 -14.22
N LEU A 124 6.47 -5.16 -13.51
CA LEU A 124 6.36 -5.53 -12.11
C LEU A 124 5.60 -6.84 -11.91
N ILE A 125 4.79 -7.22 -12.89
CA ILE A 125 3.88 -8.37 -12.79
C ILE A 125 4.11 -9.30 -13.96
N ILE A 126 4.52 -10.52 -13.64
CA ILE A 126 4.67 -11.60 -14.60
C ILE A 126 3.30 -12.19 -14.86
N SER A 127 2.89 -12.20 -16.13
CA SER A 127 1.61 -12.79 -16.54
C SER A 127 1.84 -13.96 -17.48
N HIS A 128 1.25 -15.12 -17.17
CA HIS A 128 1.29 -16.29 -18.05
C HIS A 128 -0.12 -16.74 -18.40
N ARG A 129 -0.33 -17.07 -19.67
CA ARG A 129 -1.52 -17.82 -20.07
C ARG A 129 -1.43 -19.20 -19.43
N TYR A 130 -2.51 -19.58 -18.77
CA TYR A 130 -2.67 -20.83 -18.05
C TYR A 130 -3.90 -21.54 -18.64
N HIS A 131 -3.81 -22.85 -18.84
CA HIS A 131 -4.92 -23.66 -19.39
C HIS A 131 -5.31 -24.79 -18.42
N PRO A 132 -5.82 -24.47 -17.22
CA PRO A 132 -6.45 -25.46 -16.38
C PRO A 132 -7.87 -25.72 -16.92
N PHE A 133 -8.15 -26.94 -17.36
CA PHE A 133 -9.53 -27.37 -17.64
C PHE A 133 -10.24 -26.59 -18.77
N GLY A 134 -9.65 -26.57 -19.97
CA GLY A 134 -10.34 -26.20 -21.23
C GLY A 134 -10.65 -24.71 -21.45
N ILE A 135 -10.82 -23.93 -20.37
CA ILE A 135 -11.06 -22.49 -20.44
C ILE A 135 -9.73 -21.72 -20.45
N GLU A 136 -9.74 -20.58 -21.14
CA GLU A 136 -8.63 -19.65 -21.08
C GLU A 136 -8.48 -19.08 -19.66
N ALA A 137 -7.27 -19.10 -19.12
CA ALA A 137 -6.96 -18.47 -17.85
C ALA A 137 -5.62 -17.74 -17.92
N TYR A 138 -5.39 -16.84 -16.97
CA TYR A 138 -4.14 -16.12 -16.80
C TYR A 138 -3.75 -16.10 -15.34
N ILE A 139 -2.51 -16.46 -15.06
CA ILE A 139 -1.89 -16.29 -13.74
C ILE A 139 -1.05 -15.01 -13.75
N TYR A 140 -1.22 -14.19 -12.71
CA TYR A 140 -0.48 -12.96 -12.48
C TYR A 140 0.31 -13.11 -11.19
N VAL A 141 1.63 -13.04 -11.31
CA VAL A 141 2.58 -13.20 -10.21
C VAL A 141 3.36 -11.89 -10.06
N PRO A 142 3.27 -11.20 -8.91
CA PRO A 142 4.10 -10.03 -8.62
C PRO A 142 5.57 -10.44 -8.60
N GLY A 143 6.45 -9.63 -9.18
CA GLY A 143 7.90 -9.80 -9.04
C GLY A 143 8.39 -9.37 -7.65
N ASP A 144 9.66 -9.63 -7.36
CA ASP A 144 10.26 -9.43 -6.01
C ASP A 144 10.16 -7.99 -5.47
N CYS A 145 10.02 -7.01 -6.35
CA CYS A 145 9.89 -5.59 -6.00
C CYS A 145 8.43 -5.08 -6.02
N CYS A 146 7.44 -5.98 -5.97
CA CYS A 146 6.03 -5.67 -6.14
C CYS A 146 5.18 -6.39 -5.10
N ASP A 147 4.44 -5.63 -4.30
CA ASP A 147 3.56 -6.14 -3.25
C ASP A 147 2.10 -5.79 -3.59
N ILE A 148 1.30 -6.74 -4.07
CA ILE A 148 -0.07 -6.46 -4.49
C ILE A 148 -1.00 -6.38 -3.28
N PHE A 149 -1.52 -5.19 -3.00
CA PHE A 149 -2.47 -4.98 -1.90
C PHE A 149 -3.92 -4.81 -2.38
N LYS A 150 -4.13 -4.65 -3.68
CA LYS A 150 -5.45 -4.48 -4.28
C LYS A 150 -5.48 -5.08 -5.69
N VAL A 151 -6.57 -5.76 -6.01
CA VAL A 151 -6.85 -6.31 -7.34
C VAL A 151 -8.14 -5.69 -7.87
N VAL A 152 -8.10 -5.16 -9.09
CA VAL A 152 -9.23 -4.50 -9.77
C VAL A 152 -9.38 -5.01 -11.20
N ASP A 153 -10.59 -4.88 -11.74
CA ASP A 153 -10.92 -5.07 -13.15
C ASP A 153 -11.38 -3.73 -13.72
N GLY A 154 -10.42 -2.91 -14.16
CA GLY A 154 -10.63 -1.50 -14.45
C GLY A 154 -11.09 -0.76 -13.20
N GLU A 155 -12.25 -0.11 -13.27
CA GLU A 155 -12.82 0.62 -12.13
C GLU A 155 -13.52 -0.29 -11.10
N SER A 156 -13.70 -1.58 -11.40
CA SER A 156 -14.42 -2.50 -10.51
C SER A 156 -13.46 -3.16 -9.50
N PRO A 157 -13.56 -2.87 -8.20
CA PRO A 157 -12.73 -3.53 -7.19
C PRO A 157 -13.09 -5.01 -7.08
N ILE A 158 -12.07 -5.88 -6.96
CA ILE A 158 -12.26 -7.32 -6.71
C ILE A 158 -11.86 -7.64 -5.27
N TRP A 159 -10.65 -7.25 -4.88
CA TRP A 159 -10.10 -7.52 -3.55
C TRP A 159 -9.18 -6.39 -3.10
N GLU A 160 -9.15 -6.18 -1.79
CA GLU A 160 -8.26 -5.23 -1.13
C GLU A 160 -7.81 -5.82 0.20
N ALA A 161 -6.51 -5.70 0.48
CA ALA A 161 -5.90 -6.13 1.72
C ALA A 161 -6.54 -5.43 2.92
N LYS A 162 -6.88 -6.18 3.96
CA LYS A 162 -7.47 -5.64 5.19
C LYS A 162 -6.41 -5.06 6.12
N SER A 163 -5.14 -5.40 5.90
CA SER A 163 -4.02 -4.92 6.71
C SER A 163 -2.74 -4.74 5.89
N PHE A 164 -1.75 -4.06 6.46
CA PHE A 164 -0.42 -3.93 5.85
C PHE A 164 0.36 -5.25 5.76
N ASP A 165 -0.08 -6.28 6.47
CA ASP A 165 0.55 -7.59 6.49
C ASP A 165 -0.09 -8.58 5.51
N GLU A 166 -1.25 -8.25 4.94
CA GLU A 166 -1.87 -9.02 3.88
C GLU A 166 -1.36 -8.59 2.50
N ASN A 167 -0.95 -9.55 1.69
CA ASN A 167 -0.56 -9.35 0.31
C ASN A 167 -1.03 -10.49 -0.62
N CYS A 168 -1.34 -10.14 -1.86
CA CYS A 168 -1.65 -11.09 -2.91
C CYS A 168 -0.35 -11.67 -3.50
N GLU A 169 -0.12 -12.96 -3.33
CA GLU A 169 1.01 -13.69 -3.90
C GLU A 169 0.86 -13.94 -5.39
N TYR A 170 -0.37 -14.26 -5.81
CA TYR A 170 -0.72 -14.37 -7.22
C TYR A 170 -2.24 -14.39 -7.37
N THR A 171 -2.67 -14.01 -8.57
CA THR A 171 -4.07 -14.03 -8.97
C THR A 171 -4.23 -14.93 -10.19
N VAL A 172 -5.27 -15.77 -10.21
CA VAL A 172 -5.67 -16.52 -11.40
C VAL A 172 -7.00 -15.96 -11.88
N SER A 173 -7.03 -15.45 -13.11
CA SER A 173 -8.26 -15.04 -13.78
C SER A 173 -8.67 -16.10 -14.80
N HIS A 174 -9.95 -16.44 -14.83
CA HIS A 174 -10.52 -17.37 -15.80
C HIS A 174 -11.49 -16.65 -16.74
N GLY A 175 -11.40 -16.97 -18.02
CA GLY A 175 -12.06 -16.29 -19.13
C GLY A 175 -11.06 -15.56 -20.05
N PRO A 176 -11.55 -14.95 -21.14
CA PRO A 176 -10.71 -14.17 -22.03
C PRO A 176 -9.99 -13.04 -21.30
N LYS A 177 -8.77 -12.69 -21.74
CA LYS A 177 -7.89 -11.71 -21.05
C LYS A 177 -8.57 -10.42 -20.62
N ASN A 178 -9.45 -9.88 -21.48
CA ASN A 178 -10.14 -8.61 -21.25
C ASN A 178 -11.59 -8.79 -20.79
N GLN A 179 -12.02 -10.03 -20.53
CA GLN A 179 -13.36 -10.37 -20.07
C GLN A 179 -13.31 -11.50 -19.03
N PRO A 180 -12.53 -11.34 -17.95
CA PRO A 180 -12.48 -12.34 -16.90
C PRO A 180 -13.87 -12.56 -16.31
N LYS A 181 -14.20 -13.82 -15.99
CA LYS A 181 -15.49 -14.26 -15.44
C LYS A 181 -15.36 -14.73 -14.00
N LEU A 182 -14.20 -15.30 -13.66
CA LEU A 182 -13.90 -15.81 -12.34
C LEU A 182 -12.48 -15.39 -11.97
N VAL A 183 -12.25 -15.09 -10.69
CA VAL A 183 -10.93 -14.73 -10.17
C VAL A 183 -10.68 -15.48 -8.86
N GLU A 184 -9.55 -16.19 -8.77
CA GLU A 184 -8.99 -16.73 -7.53
C GLU A 184 -7.80 -15.85 -7.12
N ILE A 185 -7.76 -15.44 -5.85
CA ILE A 185 -6.69 -14.62 -5.30
C ILE A 185 -6.06 -15.37 -4.14
N PHE A 186 -4.75 -15.59 -4.24
CA PHE A 186 -3.95 -16.25 -3.23
C PHE A 186 -3.30 -15.17 -2.37
N VAL A 187 -3.71 -15.10 -1.11
CA VAL A 187 -3.27 -14.09 -0.17
C VAL A 187 -2.42 -14.75 0.90
N ARG A 188 -1.30 -14.11 1.21
CA ARG A 188 -0.48 -14.43 2.38
C ARG A 188 -0.67 -13.31 3.40
N ASP A 189 -0.84 -13.69 4.67
CA ASP A 189 -0.58 -12.81 5.79
C ASP A 189 0.68 -13.29 6.56
N ASN A 190 1.06 -12.64 7.66
CA ASN A 190 2.26 -13.01 8.44
C ASN A 190 2.27 -14.47 8.95
N VAL A 191 1.14 -15.17 8.96
CA VAL A 191 0.95 -16.49 9.60
C VAL A 191 0.26 -17.50 8.67
N ASN A 192 -0.66 -17.05 7.82
CA ASN A 192 -1.61 -17.88 7.10
C ASN A 192 -1.57 -17.62 5.59
N TYR A 193 -2.07 -18.61 4.87
CA TYR A 193 -2.40 -18.51 3.45
C TYR A 193 -3.90 -18.65 3.31
N GLU A 194 -4.52 -17.68 2.65
CA GLU A 194 -5.95 -17.69 2.35
C GLU A 194 -6.17 -17.62 0.84
N ARG A 195 -7.32 -18.14 0.41
CA ARG A 195 -7.76 -18.01 -0.98
C ARG A 195 -9.13 -17.41 -1.03
N PHE A 196 -9.27 -16.40 -1.86
CA PHE A 196 -10.54 -15.74 -2.11
C PHE A 196 -10.99 -16.03 -3.53
N TYR A 197 -12.30 -16.27 -3.67
CA TYR A 197 -12.93 -16.66 -4.92
C TYR A 197 -13.96 -15.61 -5.29
N TYR A 198 -13.91 -15.12 -6.53
CA TYR A 198 -14.81 -14.09 -7.02
C TYR A 198 -15.44 -14.50 -8.34
N VAL A 199 -16.72 -14.16 -8.51
CA VAL A 199 -17.49 -14.36 -9.73
C VAL A 199 -17.96 -13.00 -10.25
N LYS A 200 -17.80 -12.77 -11.56
CA LYS A 200 -18.31 -11.58 -12.22
C LYS A 200 -19.79 -11.75 -12.55
N GLY A 201 -20.63 -10.94 -11.91
CA GLY A 201 -22.07 -10.82 -12.17
C GLY A 201 -22.43 -9.57 -12.97
N ALA A 202 -23.72 -9.24 -13.02
CA ALA A 202 -24.21 -8.02 -13.66
C ALA A 202 -23.80 -6.74 -12.91
N ASP A 203 -23.77 -6.82 -11.57
CA ASP A 203 -23.49 -5.69 -10.68
C ASP A 203 -22.00 -5.58 -10.28
N GLY A 204 -21.12 -6.35 -10.92
CA GLY A 204 -19.69 -6.38 -10.63
C GLY A 204 -19.21 -7.70 -10.03
N TRP A 205 -18.17 -7.64 -9.20
CA TRP A 205 -17.52 -8.81 -8.62
C TRP A 205 -18.08 -9.14 -7.25
N THR A 206 -18.45 -10.41 -7.06
CA THR A 206 -18.96 -10.92 -5.78
C THR A 206 -18.05 -12.01 -5.25
N GLN A 207 -17.62 -11.87 -4.00
CA GLN A 207 -16.90 -12.93 -3.30
C GLN A 207 -17.84 -14.11 -3.04
N VAL A 208 -17.40 -15.32 -3.40
CA VAL A 208 -18.16 -16.56 -3.21
C VAL A 208 -17.37 -17.59 -2.42
N ARG A 209 -18.05 -18.66 -2.00
CA ARG A 209 -17.38 -19.83 -1.44
C ARG A 209 -16.73 -20.65 -2.55
N LYS A 210 -15.68 -21.40 -2.16
CA LYS A 210 -14.94 -22.30 -3.04
C LYS A 210 -15.84 -23.20 -3.89
N ASN A 211 -16.83 -23.85 -3.29
CA ASN A 211 -17.72 -24.77 -4.01
C ASN A 211 -18.48 -24.07 -5.15
N LEU A 212 -19.09 -22.91 -4.89
CA LEU A 212 -19.82 -22.15 -5.90
C LEU A 212 -18.89 -21.66 -7.02
N PHE A 213 -17.66 -21.30 -6.68
CA PHE A 213 -16.66 -20.93 -7.69
C PHE A 213 -16.35 -22.07 -8.66
N PHE A 214 -16.09 -23.27 -8.13
CA PHE A 214 -15.79 -24.43 -8.97
C PHE A 214 -17.02 -24.92 -9.74
N GLU A 215 -18.23 -24.84 -9.18
CA GLU A 215 -19.47 -25.08 -9.93
C GLU A 215 -19.58 -24.14 -11.15
N LYS A 216 -19.29 -22.85 -10.97
CA LYS A 216 -19.29 -21.87 -12.08
C LYS A 216 -18.14 -22.08 -13.07
N LEU A 217 -17.00 -22.56 -12.59
CA LEU A 217 -15.86 -22.91 -13.43
C LEU A 217 -16.22 -24.07 -14.37
N ASP A 218 -16.84 -25.13 -13.83
CA ASP A 218 -17.28 -26.31 -14.58
C ASP A 218 -18.37 -25.96 -15.60
N GLU A 219 -19.32 -25.07 -15.24
CA GLU A 219 -20.32 -24.55 -16.18
C GLU A 219 -19.67 -23.83 -17.39
N LEU A 220 -18.59 -23.07 -17.16
CA LEU A 220 -17.88 -22.37 -18.24
C LEU A 220 -17.11 -23.34 -19.13
N ASP A 221 -16.47 -24.37 -18.57
CA ASP A 221 -15.76 -25.40 -19.34
C ASP A 221 -16.73 -26.21 -20.22
N GLY A 222 -17.86 -26.66 -19.65
CA GLY A 222 -18.89 -27.42 -20.39
C GLY A 222 -19.54 -26.65 -21.54
N ASN A 223 -19.66 -25.32 -21.43
CA ASN A 223 -20.20 -24.46 -22.48
C ASN A 223 -19.21 -24.23 -23.65
N VAL A 224 -17.91 -24.42 -23.44
CA VAL A 224 -16.90 -24.34 -24.51
C VAL A 224 -16.93 -25.62 -25.37
N GLY A 225 -17.22 -26.78 -24.78
CA GLY A 225 -17.29 -28.06 -25.49
C GLY A 225 -18.53 -28.28 -26.37
N THR A 226 -19.56 -27.44 -26.28
CA THR A 226 -20.85 -27.59 -27.00
C THR A 226 -21.03 -26.66 -28.20
N ARG A 227 -20.00 -25.88 -28.57
CA ARG A 227 -20.01 -24.96 -29.74
C ARG A 227 -19.19 -25.45 -30.94
N LEU A 228 -19.04 -26.76 -31.13
CA LEU A 228 -18.40 -27.36 -32.30
C LEU A 228 -19.41 -28.13 -33.16
#